data_AF-I6P5C0-F1
#
_entry.id   AF-I6P5C0-F1
#
_cell.length_a   1.000
_cell.length_b   1.000
_cell.length_c   1.000
_cell.angle_alpha   90.00
_cell.angle_beta   90.00
_cell.angle_gamma   90.00
#
_symmetry.space_group_name_H-M   'P 1'
#
loop_
_entity.id
_entity.type
_entity.pdbx_description
1 polymer ?
#
loop_
_entity_poly.entity_id
_entity_poly.type
_entity_poly.pdbx_seq_one_letter_code
_entity_poly.pdbx_strand_id
1 'polypeptide(L)'
;LPTGASSFTEAMRMGSEVYHHLKSVIKGRFGLDATAVGDEGGFAPNILNNKDALNLIQEAIQKAGYTGKIEIGMDVAASEFFKGDNVYDLDFKTANNDGSQKISGDQLREMYMEFCNEFPIVSI
;
A
#
# COMPACT_ATOMS: atom_id res chain seq x y z
N LEU A 1 3.38 0.88 10.33
CA LEU A 1 3.66 1.70 11.52
C LEU A 1 3.47 0.86 12.78
N PRO A 2 4.53 0.45 13.50
CA PRO A 2 4.44 -0.42 14.69
C PRO A 2 4.02 0.36 15.95
N THR A 3 2.81 0.93 15.96
CA THR A 3 2.30 1.77 17.05
C THR A 3 1.99 1.01 18.33
N GLY A 4 1.83 -0.32 18.26
CA GLY A 4 1.65 -1.19 19.43
C GLY A 4 2.94 -1.67 20.09
N ALA A 5 4.11 -1.20 19.65
CA ALA A 5 5.41 -1.55 20.25
C ALA A 5 5.67 -0.77 21.55
N SER A 6 6.35 -1.38 22.53
CA SER A 6 6.69 -0.73 23.80
C SER A 6 8.01 0.04 23.76
N SER A 7 8.76 -0.05 22.66
CA SER A 7 10.04 0.63 22.46
C SER A 7 10.37 0.76 20.98
N PHE A 8 11.28 1.67 20.64
CA PHE A 8 11.77 1.80 19.27
C PHE A 8 12.46 0.52 18.77
N THR A 9 13.22 -0.16 19.64
CA THR A 9 13.88 -1.43 19.29
C THR A 9 12.85 -2.51 18.93
N GLU A 10 11.76 -2.61 19.70
CA GLU A 10 10.68 -3.54 19.37
C GLU A 10 9.98 -3.13 18.07
N ALA A 11 9.73 -1.83 17.87
CA ALA A 11 9.12 -1.33 16.64
C ALA A 11 9.95 -1.70 15.40
N MET A 12 11.27 -1.54 15.48
CA MET A 12 12.19 -1.93 14.40
C MET A 12 12.18 -3.43 14.14
N ARG A 13 12.14 -4.26 15.19
CA ARG A 13 12.01 -5.72 15.06
C ARG A 13 10.70 -6.11 14.36
N MET A 14 9.58 -5.56 14.82
CA MET A 14 8.25 -5.78 14.25
C MET A 14 8.20 -5.37 12.77
N GLY A 15 8.73 -4.20 12.43
CA GLY A 15 8.80 -3.71 11.05
C GLY A 15 9.62 -4.63 10.14
N SER A 16 10.80 -5.06 10.61
CA SER A 16 11.67 -5.99 9.88
C SER A 16 11.01 -7.35 9.65
N GLU A 17 10.38 -7.92 10.67
CA GLU A 17 9.68 -9.20 10.56
C GLU A 17 8.50 -9.12 9.59
N VAL A 18 7.67 -8.07 9.64
CA VAL A 18 6.59 -7.86 8.66
C VAL A 18 7.14 -7.70 7.25
N TYR A 19 8.23 -6.96 7.06
CA TYR A 19 8.87 -6.79 5.76
C TYR A 19 9.31 -8.13 5.16
N HIS A 20 9.91 -9.03 5.95
CA HIS A 20 10.30 -10.36 5.49
C HIS A 20 9.10 -11.29 5.21
N HIS A 21 8.02 -11.17 5.98
CA HIS A 21 6.77 -11.88 5.68
C HIS A 21 6.12 -11.35 4.40
N LEU A 22 6.10 -10.04 4.19
CA LEU A 22 5.60 -9.40 2.97
C LEU A 22 6.40 -9.87 1.75
N LYS A 23 7.74 -9.92 1.85
CA LYS A 23 8.60 -10.51 0.80
C LYS A 23 8.16 -11.92 0.42
N SER A 24 7.84 -12.74 1.42
CA SER A 24 7.43 -14.13 1.23
C SER A 24 6.05 -14.25 0.60
N VAL A 25 5.10 -13.39 1.00
CA VAL A 25 3.76 -13.28 0.40
C VAL A 25 3.87 -12.86 -1.06
N ILE A 26 4.65 -11.81 -1.35
CA ILE A 26 4.87 -11.31 -2.70
C ILE A 26 5.52 -12.39 -3.57
N LYS A 27 6.59 -13.04 -3.08
CA LYS A 27 7.24 -14.13 -3.79
C LYS A 27 6.27 -15.25 -4.16
N GLY A 28 5.39 -15.62 -3.22
CA GLY A 28 4.40 -16.68 -3.43
C GLY A 28 3.35 -16.34 -4.48
N ARG A 29 2.97 -15.06 -4.61
CA ARG A 29 1.90 -14.61 -5.53
C ARG A 29 2.41 -14.13 -6.89
N PHE A 30 3.54 -13.44 -6.91
CA PHE A 30 4.06 -12.73 -8.10
C PHE A 30 5.41 -13.26 -8.58
N GLY A 31 6.02 -14.22 -7.88
CA GLY A 31 7.30 -14.82 -8.23
C GLY A 31 8.51 -14.09 -7.63
N LEU A 32 9.71 -14.62 -7.89
CA LEU A 32 10.96 -14.15 -7.29
C LEU A 32 11.30 -12.70 -7.68
N ASP A 33 11.08 -12.36 -8.95
CA ASP A 33 11.47 -11.05 -9.51
C ASP A 33 10.70 -9.90 -8.87
N ALA A 34 9.45 -10.15 -8.43
CA ALA A 34 8.64 -9.18 -7.70
C ALA A 34 9.19 -8.83 -6.30
N THR A 35 10.24 -9.51 -5.84
CA THR A 35 10.93 -9.21 -4.57
C THR A 35 12.20 -8.37 -4.72
N ALA A 36 12.48 -7.89 -5.93
CA ALA A 36 13.42 -6.79 -6.13
C ALA A 36 12.95 -5.53 -5.40
N VAL A 37 13.90 -4.68 -5.03
CA VAL A 37 13.63 -3.48 -4.23
C VAL A 37 13.85 -2.21 -5.06
N GLY A 38 13.02 -1.19 -4.81
CA GLY A 38 13.20 0.16 -5.35
C GLY A 38 14.15 1.01 -4.50
N ASP A 39 14.19 2.31 -4.79
CA ASP A 39 15.14 3.27 -4.20
C ASP A 39 15.04 3.36 -2.66
N GLU A 40 13.82 3.24 -2.11
CA GLU A 40 13.58 3.27 -0.66
C GLU A 40 13.56 1.87 -0.01
N GLY A 41 13.94 0.83 -0.76
CA GLY A 41 14.00 -0.54 -0.24
C GLY A 41 12.64 -1.27 -0.20
N GLY A 42 11.55 -0.64 -0.64
CA GLY A 42 10.24 -1.28 -0.79
C GLY A 42 10.15 -2.22 -2.00
N PHE A 43 9.17 -3.13 -1.99
CA PHE A 43 8.88 -4.01 -3.13
C PHE A 43 7.97 -3.33 -4.15
N ALA A 44 8.12 -3.68 -5.43
CA ALA A 44 7.29 -3.17 -6.53
C ALA A 44 6.63 -4.32 -7.32
N PRO A 45 5.75 -5.14 -6.69
CA PRO A 45 4.98 -6.15 -7.41
C PRO A 45 4.05 -5.49 -8.44
N ASN A 46 3.76 -6.20 -9.53
CA ASN A 46 2.84 -5.71 -10.57
C ASN A 46 1.39 -5.78 -10.08
N ILE A 47 0.96 -4.73 -9.38
CA ILE A 47 -0.38 -4.56 -8.82
C ILE A 47 -1.11 -3.50 -9.64
N LEU A 48 -2.31 -3.83 -10.11
CA LEU A 48 -3.19 -2.93 -10.87
C LEU A 48 -4.28 -2.29 -10.00
N ASN A 49 -4.62 -2.92 -8.86
CA ASN A 49 -5.62 -2.41 -7.93
C ASN A 49 -4.96 -2.01 -6.60
N ASN A 50 -5.09 -0.74 -6.21
CA ASN A 50 -4.53 -0.20 -4.96
C ASN A 50 -4.94 -1.00 -3.71
N LYS A 51 -6.16 -1.53 -3.70
CA LYS A 51 -6.70 -2.35 -2.59
C LYS A 51 -5.93 -3.67 -2.41
N ASP A 52 -5.39 -4.24 -3.49
CA ASP A 52 -4.59 -5.46 -3.41
C ASP A 52 -3.28 -5.23 -2.67
N ALA A 53 -2.66 -4.04 -2.79
CA ALA A 53 -1.47 -3.70 -2.02
C ALA A 53 -1.77 -3.68 -0.51
N LEU A 54 -2.90 -3.09 -0.10
CA LEU A 54 -3.35 -3.07 1.29
C LEU A 54 -3.63 -4.48 1.82
N ASN A 55 -4.27 -5.33 1.02
CA ASN A 55 -4.51 -6.74 1.36
C ASN A 55 -3.20 -7.53 1.59
N LEU A 56 -2.18 -7.32 0.74
CA LEU A 56 -0.87 -7.97 0.92
C LEU A 56 -0.19 -7.54 2.21
N ILE A 57 -0.23 -6.24 2.53
CA ILE A 57 0.33 -5.70 3.77
C ILE A 57 -0.41 -6.27 4.98
N GLN A 58 -1.73 -6.33 4.94
CA GLN A 58 -2.55 -6.90 6.02
C GLN A 58 -2.26 -8.40 6.22
N GLU A 59 -2.13 -9.18 5.14
CA GLU A 59 -1.72 -10.59 5.22
C GLU A 59 -0.32 -10.73 5.85
N ALA A 60 0.63 -9.87 5.49
CA ALA A 60 1.97 -9.90 6.06
C ALA A 60 1.97 -9.58 7.56
N ILE A 61 1.20 -8.57 7.98
CA ILE A 61 1.00 -8.23 9.41
C ILE A 61 0.40 -9.42 10.17
N GLN A 62 -0.62 -10.07 9.60
CA GLN A 62 -1.26 -11.24 10.20
C GLN A 62 -0.28 -12.41 10.34
N LYS A 63 0.46 -12.74 9.27
CA LYS A 63 1.45 -13.83 9.28
C LYS A 63 2.59 -13.59 10.27
N ALA A 64 2.99 -12.35 10.45
CA ALA A 64 3.99 -11.97 11.46
C ALA A 64 3.45 -11.97 12.90
N GLY A 65 2.13 -12.15 13.10
CA GLY A 65 1.52 -12.18 14.44
C GLY A 65 1.32 -10.80 15.08
N TYR A 66 1.27 -9.73 14.28
CA TYR A 66 1.20 -8.35 14.76
C TYR A 66 -0.12 -7.63 14.46
N THR A 67 -1.19 -8.37 14.18
CA THR A 67 -2.54 -7.79 14.02
C THR A 67 -2.90 -6.92 15.22
N GLY A 68 -3.34 -5.69 14.96
CA GLY A 68 -3.69 -4.70 15.99
C GLY A 68 -2.48 -4.03 16.67
N LYS A 69 -1.24 -4.37 16.29
CA LYS A 69 -0.02 -3.70 16.77
C LYS A 69 0.74 -2.95 15.68
N ILE A 70 0.37 -3.17 14.42
CA ILE A 70 0.90 -2.47 13.26
C ILE A 70 -0.26 -1.88 12.46
N GLU A 71 -0.18 -0.58 12.23
CA GLU A 71 -1.09 0.21 11.40
C GLU A 71 -0.43 0.53 10.06
N ILE A 72 -1.20 1.05 9.11
CA ILE A 72 -0.76 1.36 7.75
C ILE A 72 -0.69 2.89 7.58
N GLY A 73 0.36 3.34 6.90
CA GLY A 73 0.46 4.70 6.39
C GLY A 73 0.60 4.64 4.87
N MET A 74 0.05 5.63 4.18
CA MET A 74 0.07 5.70 2.71
C MET A 74 0.55 7.08 2.30
N ASP A 75 1.49 7.17 1.36
CA ASP A 75 1.73 8.40 0.60
C ASP A 75 1.14 8.18 -0.78
N VAL A 76 0.07 8.90 -1.10
CA VAL A 76 -0.62 8.73 -2.37
C VAL A 76 0.06 9.51 -3.49
N ALA A 77 0.83 10.56 -3.18
CA ALA A 77 1.43 11.45 -4.16
C ALA A 77 0.45 11.90 -5.26
N ALA A 78 -0.77 12.31 -4.86
CA ALA A 78 -1.88 12.54 -5.80
C ALA A 78 -1.62 13.58 -6.90
N SER A 79 -0.66 14.48 -6.68
CA SER A 79 -0.18 15.43 -7.68
C SER A 79 0.35 14.74 -8.95
N GLU A 80 0.95 13.55 -8.84
CA GLU A 80 1.53 12.81 -9.97
C GLU A 80 0.47 12.33 -10.97
N PHE A 81 -0.77 12.15 -10.52
CA PHE A 81 -1.87 11.66 -11.34
C PHE A 81 -3.04 12.63 -11.44
N PHE A 82 -2.88 13.87 -10.95
CA PHE A 82 -3.82 14.96 -11.17
C PHE A 82 -3.79 15.44 -12.62
N LYS A 83 -4.96 15.62 -13.25
CA LYS A 83 -5.11 16.02 -14.66
C LYS A 83 -5.66 17.43 -14.84
N GLY A 84 -5.84 18.19 -13.75
CA GLY A 84 -6.55 19.47 -13.77
C GLY A 84 -8.05 19.29 -13.50
N ASP A 85 -8.74 20.40 -13.25
CA ASP A 85 -10.21 20.48 -13.17
C ASP A 85 -10.87 19.44 -12.24
N ASN A 86 -10.26 19.19 -11.07
CA ASN A 86 -10.71 18.21 -10.09
C ASN A 86 -10.74 16.75 -10.62
N VAL A 87 -9.90 16.41 -11.61
CA VAL A 87 -9.79 15.06 -12.20
C VAL A 87 -8.46 14.41 -11.83
N TYR A 88 -8.55 13.15 -11.40
CA TYR A 88 -7.43 12.28 -11.04
C TYR A 88 -7.50 10.99 -11.87
N ASP A 89 -6.37 10.54 -12.43
CA ASP A 89 -6.32 9.36 -13.30
C ASP A 89 -5.57 8.21 -12.62
N LEU A 90 -6.31 7.25 -12.06
CA LEU A 90 -5.70 6.16 -11.30
C LEU A 90 -4.86 5.19 -12.17
N ASP A 91 -4.99 5.29 -13.50
CA ASP A 91 -4.28 4.44 -14.46
C ASP A 91 -3.25 5.22 -15.30
N PHE A 92 -2.78 6.37 -14.79
CA PHE A 92 -1.90 7.30 -15.52
C PHE A 92 -0.59 6.70 -16.05
N LYS A 93 -0.18 5.52 -15.57
CA LYS A 93 1.04 4.81 -15.99
C LYS A 93 0.79 3.82 -17.14
N THR A 94 -0.46 3.48 -17.45
CA THR A 94 -0.78 2.49 -18.48
C THR A 94 -0.67 3.11 -19.88
N ALA A 95 0.06 2.43 -20.76
CA ALA A 95 0.14 2.81 -22.17
C ALA A 95 -1.22 2.61 -22.84
N ASN A 96 -1.63 3.58 -23.68
CA ASN A 96 -2.96 3.60 -24.31
C ASN A 96 -4.14 3.61 -23.32
N ASN A 97 -3.95 4.20 -22.13
CA ASN A 97 -5.01 4.43 -21.15
C ASN A 97 -6.25 5.09 -21.81
N ASP A 98 -7.40 4.42 -21.69
CA ASP A 98 -8.69 4.80 -22.29
C ASP A 98 -9.44 5.88 -21.49
N GLY A 99 -8.90 6.28 -20.34
CA GLY A 99 -9.46 7.27 -19.42
C GLY A 99 -10.59 6.75 -18.54
N SER A 100 -10.87 5.44 -18.56
CA SER A 100 -11.95 4.83 -17.76
C SER A 100 -11.74 4.93 -16.25
N GLN A 101 -10.49 5.07 -15.81
CA GLN A 101 -10.12 5.21 -14.39
C GLN A 101 -9.92 6.67 -13.94
N LYS A 102 -10.47 7.62 -14.70
CA LYS A 102 -10.53 9.02 -14.28
C LYS A 102 -11.66 9.23 -13.29
N ILE A 103 -11.34 9.80 -12.14
CA ILE A 103 -12.27 10.06 -11.06
C ILE A 103 -12.15 11.50 -10.55
N SER A 104 -13.21 12.00 -9.93
CA SER A 104 -13.22 13.30 -9.28
C SER A 104 -12.50 13.28 -7.92
N GLY A 105 -12.17 14.45 -7.38
CA GLY A 105 -11.68 14.54 -6.00
C GLY A 105 -12.65 13.98 -4.95
N ASP A 106 -13.97 14.08 -5.17
CA ASP A 106 -14.98 13.49 -4.27
C ASP A 106 -14.95 11.95 -4.33
N GLN A 107 -14.84 11.38 -5.52
CA GLN A 107 -14.71 9.93 -5.71
C GLN A 107 -13.37 9.42 -5.12
N LEU A 108 -12.30 10.19 -5.27
CA LEU A 108 -11.00 9.87 -4.69
C LEU A 108 -11.07 9.88 -3.15
N ARG A 109 -11.73 10.88 -2.55
CA ARG A 109 -12.02 10.93 -1.11
C ARG A 109 -12.83 9.71 -0.67
N GLU A 110 -13.89 9.35 -1.40
CA GLU A 110 -14.73 8.19 -1.09
C GLU A 110 -13.91 6.88 -1.09
N MET A 111 -13.01 6.71 -2.06
CA MET A 111 -12.09 5.58 -2.09
C MET A 111 -11.15 5.56 -0.86
N TYR A 112 -10.59 6.70 -0.45
CA TYR A 112 -9.78 6.77 0.76
C TYR A 112 -10.58 6.44 2.02
N MET A 113 -11.82 6.90 2.10
CA MET A 113 -12.71 6.56 3.22
C MET A 113 -13.03 5.07 3.26
N GLU A 114 -13.24 4.42 2.12
CA GLU A 114 -13.38 2.96 2.03
C GLU A 114 -12.12 2.28 2.59
N PHE A 115 -10.93 2.72 2.18
CA PHE A 115 -9.68 2.14 2.67
C PHE A 115 -9.50 2.33 4.17
N CYS A 116 -9.80 3.51 4.72
CA CYS A 116 -9.74 3.76 6.17
C CYS A 116 -10.76 2.92 6.96
N ASN A 117 -11.89 2.56 6.36
CA ASN A 117 -12.89 1.71 7.02
C ASN A 117 -12.50 0.23 7.03
N GLU A 118 -11.80 -0.24 5.99
CA GLU A 118 -11.47 -1.66 5.82
C GLU A 118 -10.08 -2.03 6.37
N PHE A 119 -9.15 -1.07 6.39
CA PHE A 119 -7.76 -1.29 6.78
C PHE A 119 -7.37 -0.37 7.95
N PRO A 120 -6.40 -0.77 8.80
CA PRO A 120 -5.96 0.06 9.93
C PRO A 120 -5.05 1.21 9.46
N ILE A 121 -5.57 2.08 8.59
CA ILE A 121 -4.86 3.26 8.08
C ILE A 121 -4.98 4.39 9.09
N VAL A 122 -3.84 4.96 9.48
CA VAL A 122 -3.76 6.07 10.45
C VAL A 122 -3.08 7.32 9.90
N SER A 123 -2.57 7.25 8.66
CA SER A 123 -1.94 8.36 7.96
C SER A 123 -2.11 8.20 6.45
N ILE A 124 -2.56 9.27 5.79
CA ILE A 124 -2.60 9.46 4.33
C ILE A 124 -1.95 10.81 4.03
#